data_AF-A0A5K1G4S1-F1
#
_entry.id   AF-A0A5K1G4S1-F1
#
_cell.length_a   1.000
_cell.length_b   1.000
_cell.length_c   1.000
_cell.angle_alpha   90.00
_cell.angle_beta   90.00
_cell.angle_gamma   90.00
#
_symmetry.space_group_name_H-M   'P 1'
#
loop_
_entity.id
_entity.type
_entity.pdbx_description
1 polymer ?
#
loop_
_entity_poly.entity_id
_entity_poly.type
_entity_poly.pdbx_seq_one_letter_code
_entity_poly.pdbx_strand_id
1 'polypeptide(L)'
;KQGEDALLQAMEKRHRSEWKKPTHNSKKLNNMKMKMAQLEWFMKFCEKGGCNYYDYYKRPENSGRENVNVWTDIKTFLVDYWKKEVNKVENKPQTQDAQFRDRWLFGGNNYRRMVEPLHIAEYYTKGGTDYLNRREAHFAKLEGWEQADSAKEEKKGDAPKKEEPKGKSAAPNVTHDSCFWARVEEAALKLPELEKGGEGKIRQELREFEDYVMKLVNDYWLSPDAFFEGSSFMVWWRRYWEMLQRVEPDSDRDSRPFIVFMSKDGYLNYVNSA
;
A
#
# COMPACT_ATOMS: atom_id res chain seq x y z
N LYS A 1 -26.91 -16.44 -14.03
CA LYS A 1 -26.10 -17.51 -13.40
C LYS A 1 -25.49 -18.50 -14.41
N GLN A 2 -26.20 -19.01 -15.43
CA GLN A 2 -25.58 -19.93 -16.44
C GLN A 2 -24.71 -19.24 -17.52
N GLY A 3 -24.92 -17.94 -17.80
CA GLY A 3 -24.17 -17.22 -18.84
C GLY A 3 -22.76 -16.76 -18.44
N GLU A 4 -22.51 -16.52 -17.15
CA GLU A 4 -21.21 -16.05 -16.64
C GLU A 4 -20.18 -17.19 -16.59
N ASP A 5 -20.64 -18.41 -16.28
CA ASP A 5 -19.80 -19.61 -16.21
C ASP A 5 -19.33 -20.08 -17.60
N ALA A 6 -20.19 -19.95 -18.61
CA ALA A 6 -19.85 -20.21 -20.00
C ALA A 6 -18.84 -19.19 -20.57
N LEU A 7 -18.90 -17.94 -20.10
CA LEU A 7 -17.99 -16.87 -20.51
C LEU A 7 -16.60 -17.07 -19.90
N LEU A 8 -16.52 -17.51 -18.64
CA LEU A 8 -15.27 -17.93 -17.99
C LEU A 8 -14.60 -19.08 -18.76
N GLN A 9 -15.34 -20.15 -19.08
CA GLN A 9 -14.78 -21.31 -19.78
C GLN A 9 -14.28 -20.97 -21.19
N ALA A 10 -14.98 -20.09 -21.91
CA ALA A 10 -14.59 -19.63 -23.24
C ALA A 10 -13.30 -18.78 -23.20
N MET A 11 -13.16 -17.91 -22.19
CA MET A 11 -11.97 -17.09 -22.00
C MET A 11 -10.73 -17.93 -21.65
N GLU A 12 -10.87 -18.94 -20.78
CA GLU A 12 -9.76 -19.85 -20.46
C GLU A 12 -9.28 -20.66 -21.67
N LYS A 13 -10.21 -21.08 -22.55
CA LYS A 13 -9.88 -21.89 -23.73
C LYS A 13 -9.08 -21.07 -24.75
N ARG A 14 -9.42 -19.78 -24.92
CA ARG A 14 -8.72 -18.84 -25.81
C ARG A 14 -7.33 -18.47 -25.28
N HIS A 15 -7.20 -18.29 -23.97
CA HIS A 15 -5.93 -17.98 -23.31
C HIS A 15 -4.93 -19.15 -23.35
N ARG A 16 -5.41 -20.41 -23.39
CA ARG A 16 -4.57 -21.63 -23.54
C ARG A 16 -4.03 -21.83 -24.96
N SER A 17 -4.75 -21.39 -26.00
CA SER A 17 -4.34 -21.57 -27.40
C SER A 17 -3.28 -20.57 -27.88
N GLU A 18 -3.23 -19.36 -27.31
CA GLU A 18 -2.30 -18.30 -27.74
C GLU A 18 -0.88 -18.46 -27.15
N TRP A 19 -0.67 -19.36 -26.18
CA TRP A 19 0.55 -19.45 -25.35
C TRP A 19 1.51 -20.61 -25.69
N LYS A 20 1.65 -21.01 -26.96
CA LYS A 20 2.64 -22.05 -27.34
C LYS A 20 3.97 -21.48 -27.85
N LYS A 21 4.90 -21.27 -26.91
CA LYS A 21 6.21 -21.97 -26.76
C LYS A 21 7.05 -21.31 -25.63
N PRO A 22 7.28 -21.96 -24.46
CA PRO A 22 7.99 -21.32 -23.35
C PRO A 22 9.44 -21.80 -23.19
N THR A 23 10.38 -20.85 -23.07
CA THR A 23 11.66 -21.04 -22.37
C THR A 23 11.43 -21.06 -20.86
N HIS A 24 12.31 -21.71 -20.08
CA HIS A 24 12.13 -21.99 -18.64
C HIS A 24 11.84 -20.74 -17.77
N ASN A 25 12.27 -19.54 -18.19
CA ASN A 25 12.01 -18.27 -17.47
C ASN A 25 10.59 -17.71 -17.69
N SER A 26 9.92 -17.99 -18.81
CA SER A 26 8.60 -17.41 -19.09
C SER A 26 7.50 -17.95 -18.15
N LYS A 27 7.60 -19.23 -17.75
CA LYS A 27 6.65 -19.83 -16.80
C LYS A 27 6.66 -19.15 -15.43
N LYS A 28 7.84 -18.81 -14.89
CA LYS A 28 7.93 -18.13 -13.57
C LYS A 28 7.41 -16.71 -13.62
N LEU A 29 7.75 -15.96 -14.68
CA LEU A 29 7.23 -14.62 -14.89
C LEU A 29 5.70 -14.61 -15.04
N ASN A 30 5.14 -15.57 -15.77
CA ASN A 30 3.69 -15.72 -15.88
C ASN A 30 3.03 -16.03 -14.56
N ASN A 31 3.60 -16.96 -13.79
CA ASN A 31 3.08 -17.29 -12.47
C ASN A 31 3.09 -16.07 -11.56
N MET A 32 4.16 -15.27 -11.56
CA MET A 32 4.19 -14.00 -10.82
C MET A 32 3.08 -13.05 -11.27
N LYS A 33 2.91 -12.82 -12.57
CA LYS A 33 1.84 -11.96 -13.09
C LYS A 33 0.45 -12.45 -12.71
N MET A 34 0.22 -13.76 -12.78
CA MET A 34 -1.02 -14.39 -12.34
C MET A 34 -1.26 -14.17 -10.84
N LYS A 35 -0.22 -14.31 -10.03
CA LYS A 35 -0.29 -14.09 -8.57
C LYS A 35 -0.55 -12.63 -8.21
N MET A 36 0.03 -11.68 -8.95
CA MET A 36 -0.29 -10.25 -8.84
C MET A 36 -1.77 -9.99 -9.19
N ALA A 37 -2.28 -10.55 -10.29
CA ALA A 37 -3.69 -10.39 -10.67
C ALA A 37 -4.66 -11.02 -9.66
N GLN A 38 -4.30 -12.16 -9.06
CA GLN A 38 -5.06 -12.76 -7.96
C GLN A 38 -5.11 -11.84 -6.74
N LEU A 39 -4.01 -11.16 -6.43
CA LEU A 39 -3.95 -10.20 -5.33
C LEU A 39 -4.78 -8.94 -5.64
N GLU A 40 -4.75 -8.43 -6.87
CA GLU A 40 -5.64 -7.33 -7.29
C GLU A 40 -7.12 -7.71 -7.15
N TRP A 41 -7.47 -8.95 -7.49
CA TRP A 41 -8.83 -9.45 -7.33
C TRP A 41 -9.23 -9.55 -5.85
N PHE A 42 -8.32 -9.99 -4.98
CA PHE A 42 -8.52 -9.98 -3.53
C PHE A 42 -8.77 -8.56 -3.00
N MET A 43 -7.97 -7.58 -3.43
CA MET A 43 -8.16 -6.18 -3.03
C MET A 43 -9.56 -5.67 -3.40
N LYS A 44 -10.00 -5.92 -4.64
CA LYS A 44 -11.37 -5.58 -5.09
C LYS A 44 -12.46 -6.34 -4.35
N PHE A 45 -12.20 -7.59 -3.95
CA PHE A 45 -13.13 -8.37 -3.15
C PHE A 45 -13.33 -7.74 -1.76
N CYS A 46 -12.24 -7.34 -1.10
CA CYS A 46 -12.29 -6.64 0.18
C CYS A 46 -13.03 -5.30 0.06
N GLU A 47 -12.69 -4.51 -0.97
CA GLU A 47 -13.28 -3.21 -1.23
C GLU A 47 -14.80 -3.28 -1.39
N LYS A 48 -15.30 -4.26 -2.17
CA LYS A 48 -16.75 -4.53 -2.30
C LYS A 48 -17.42 -4.93 -0.99
N GLY A 49 -16.66 -5.51 -0.05
CA GLY A 49 -17.11 -5.82 1.29
C GLY A 49 -17.02 -4.65 2.28
N GLY A 50 -16.64 -3.44 1.83
CA GLY A 50 -16.50 -2.27 2.68
C GLY A 50 -15.29 -2.33 3.62
N CYS A 51 -14.26 -3.11 3.27
CA CYS A 51 -13.04 -3.25 4.07
C CYS A 51 -11.80 -3.13 3.17
N ASN A 52 -10.73 -2.53 3.66
CA ASN A 52 -9.47 -2.57 2.93
C ASN A 52 -8.81 -3.94 3.15
N TYR A 53 -8.00 -4.32 2.18
CA TYR A 53 -7.37 -5.62 2.15
C TYR A 53 -6.31 -5.82 3.25
N TYR A 54 -5.71 -4.72 3.74
CA TYR A 54 -4.81 -4.73 4.89
C TYR A 54 -5.55 -5.20 6.16
N ASP A 55 -6.63 -4.53 6.52
CA ASP A 55 -7.44 -4.84 7.69
C ASP A 55 -8.13 -6.19 7.56
N TYR A 56 -8.59 -6.57 6.36
CA TYR A 56 -9.13 -7.89 6.12
C TYR A 56 -8.11 -9.00 6.43
N TYR A 57 -6.87 -8.82 5.96
CA TYR A 57 -5.78 -9.78 6.17
C TYR A 57 -5.29 -9.80 7.62
N LYS A 58 -5.26 -8.64 8.29
CA LYS A 58 -4.79 -8.49 9.69
C LYS A 58 -5.70 -9.19 10.72
N ARG A 59 -7.01 -9.24 10.46
CA ARG A 59 -8.05 -9.74 11.40
C ARG A 59 -7.73 -11.14 11.96
N PRO A 60 -7.65 -11.30 13.29
CA PRO A 60 -7.42 -12.60 13.93
C PRO A 60 -8.47 -13.65 13.56
N GLU A 61 -9.74 -13.25 13.40
CA GLU A 61 -10.85 -14.16 13.09
C GLU A 61 -10.75 -14.77 11.69
N ASN A 62 -9.93 -14.17 10.84
CA ASN A 62 -9.65 -14.65 9.49
C ASN A 62 -8.42 -15.57 9.45
N SER A 63 -7.61 -15.59 10.51
CA SER A 63 -6.47 -16.51 10.65
C SER A 63 -6.95 -17.96 10.62
N GLY A 64 -6.29 -18.80 9.82
CA GLY A 64 -6.65 -20.22 9.65
C GLY A 64 -7.83 -20.50 8.72
N ARG A 65 -8.53 -19.47 8.21
CA ARG A 65 -9.54 -19.68 7.15
C ARG A 65 -8.87 -19.99 5.82
N GLU A 66 -9.45 -20.90 5.05
CA GLU A 66 -8.92 -21.36 3.76
C GLU A 66 -8.60 -20.21 2.81
N ASN A 67 -9.46 -19.20 2.73
CA ASN A 67 -9.25 -18.02 1.91
C ASN A 67 -8.03 -17.19 2.34
N VAL A 68 -7.79 -16.98 3.63
CA VAL A 68 -6.59 -16.27 4.12
C VAL A 68 -5.33 -17.08 3.93
N ASN A 69 -5.41 -18.41 4.02
CA ASN A 69 -4.28 -19.28 3.69
C ASN A 69 -3.91 -19.11 2.20
N VAL A 70 -4.89 -19.06 1.29
CA VAL A 70 -4.64 -18.79 -0.14
C VAL A 70 -3.94 -17.45 -0.37
N TRP A 71 -4.36 -16.38 0.30
CA TRP A 71 -3.71 -15.06 0.16
C TRP A 71 -2.31 -15.04 0.76
N THR A 72 -2.10 -15.79 1.86
CA THR A 72 -0.79 -15.96 2.48
C THR A 72 0.17 -16.71 1.56
N ASP A 73 -0.29 -17.74 0.85
CA ASP A 73 0.51 -18.47 -0.14
C ASP A 73 0.87 -17.57 -1.33
N ILE A 74 -0.08 -16.78 -1.82
CA ILE A 74 0.14 -15.80 -2.89
C ILE A 74 1.19 -14.77 -2.46
N LYS A 75 1.03 -14.18 -1.28
CA LYS A 75 1.98 -13.24 -0.69
C LYS A 75 3.38 -13.84 -0.60
N THR A 76 3.49 -15.04 -0.03
CA THR A 76 4.76 -15.76 0.17
C THR A 76 5.45 -16.04 -1.16
N PHE A 77 4.72 -16.50 -2.17
CA PHE A 77 5.24 -16.70 -3.51
C PHE A 77 5.81 -15.41 -4.11
N LEU A 78 5.08 -14.29 -3.99
CA LEU A 78 5.50 -13.01 -4.54
C LEU A 78 6.75 -12.47 -3.82
N VAL A 79 6.81 -12.59 -2.48
CA VAL A 79 7.99 -12.25 -1.68
C VAL A 79 9.21 -13.06 -2.13
N ASP A 80 9.08 -14.37 -2.24
CA ASP A 80 10.19 -15.24 -2.67
C ASP A 80 10.65 -14.95 -4.09
N TYR A 81 9.72 -14.64 -5.00
CA TYR A 81 10.04 -14.26 -6.37
C TYR A 81 10.85 -12.96 -6.40
N TRP A 82 10.33 -11.89 -5.78
CA TRP A 82 10.96 -10.57 -5.86
C TRP A 82 12.25 -10.47 -5.06
N LYS A 83 12.37 -11.15 -3.92
CA LYS A 83 13.67 -11.32 -3.23
C LYS A 83 14.73 -11.89 -4.17
N LYS A 84 14.39 -12.92 -4.95
CA LYS A 84 15.32 -13.52 -5.93
C LYS A 84 15.64 -12.57 -7.08
N GLU A 85 14.66 -11.82 -7.60
CA GLU A 85 14.90 -10.87 -8.69
C GLU A 85 15.76 -9.68 -8.23
N VAL A 86 15.48 -9.09 -7.06
CA VAL A 86 16.31 -8.02 -6.47
C VAL A 86 17.74 -8.50 -6.25
N ASN A 87 17.93 -9.68 -5.65
CA ASN A 87 19.27 -10.25 -5.44
C ASN A 87 20.03 -10.49 -6.75
N LYS A 88 19.35 -10.85 -7.85
CA LYS A 88 20.01 -11.02 -9.16
C LYS A 88 20.53 -9.69 -9.69
N VAL A 89 19.73 -8.63 -9.59
CA VAL A 89 20.11 -7.29 -10.08
C VAL A 89 21.30 -6.73 -9.30
N GLU A 90 21.34 -6.95 -7.99
CA GLU A 90 22.46 -6.50 -7.17
C GLU A 90 23.77 -7.25 -7.45
N ASN A 91 23.70 -8.58 -7.61
CA ASN A 91 24.90 -9.40 -7.81
C ASN A 91 25.38 -9.40 -9.28
N LYS A 92 24.55 -8.92 -10.21
CA LYS A 92 24.88 -8.79 -11.63
C LYS A 92 24.23 -7.50 -12.12
N PRO A 93 24.91 -6.33 -12.01
CA PRO A 93 24.40 -5.10 -12.61
C PRO A 93 24.31 -5.30 -14.12
N GLN A 94 23.12 -5.67 -14.60
CA GLN A 94 22.93 -6.04 -15.99
C GLN A 94 23.12 -4.81 -16.87
N THR A 95 23.89 -4.97 -17.95
CA THR A 95 23.95 -4.08 -19.13
C THR A 95 22.65 -4.18 -19.96
N GLN A 96 21.50 -4.27 -19.30
CA GLN A 96 20.20 -4.39 -19.96
C GLN A 96 19.74 -3.03 -20.50
N ASP A 97 18.98 -3.10 -21.59
CA ASP A 97 18.34 -1.94 -22.22
C ASP A 97 17.51 -1.14 -21.19
N ALA A 98 17.50 0.18 -21.30
CA ALA A 98 16.80 1.10 -20.40
C ALA A 98 15.31 0.72 -20.27
N GLN A 99 14.65 0.41 -21.40
CA GLN A 99 13.23 0.04 -21.42
C GLN A 99 12.91 -1.23 -20.61
N PHE A 100 13.84 -2.19 -20.56
CA PHE A 100 13.65 -3.40 -19.76
C PHE A 100 13.73 -3.09 -18.27
N ARG A 101 14.63 -2.18 -17.87
CA ARG A 101 14.75 -1.72 -16.49
C ARG A 101 13.51 -0.97 -16.04
N ASP A 102 12.97 -0.09 -16.87
CA ASP A 102 11.76 0.69 -16.57
C ASP A 102 10.56 -0.24 -16.30
N ARG A 103 10.34 -1.22 -17.19
CA ARG A 103 9.24 -2.19 -17.03
C ARG A 103 9.41 -3.08 -15.80
N TRP A 104 10.64 -3.49 -15.50
CA TRP A 104 10.94 -4.32 -14.33
C TRP A 104 10.76 -3.53 -13.03
N LEU A 105 11.22 -2.29 -12.97
CA LEU A 105 11.03 -1.39 -11.83
C LEU A 105 9.57 -1.06 -11.60
N PHE A 106 8.81 -0.79 -12.66
CA PHE A 106 7.36 -0.60 -12.56
C PHE A 106 6.68 -1.84 -11.94
N GLY A 107 7.01 -3.04 -12.44
CA GLY A 107 6.49 -4.28 -11.88
C GLY A 107 6.88 -4.51 -10.41
N GLY A 108 8.11 -4.16 -10.06
CA GLY A 108 8.64 -4.30 -8.70
C GLY A 108 8.01 -3.33 -7.72
N ASN A 109 7.78 -2.08 -8.13
CA ASN A 109 7.10 -1.09 -7.30
C ASN A 109 5.61 -1.38 -7.14
N ASN A 110 4.94 -1.89 -8.18
CA ASN A 110 3.56 -2.36 -8.03
C ASN A 110 3.48 -3.53 -7.04
N TYR A 111 4.40 -4.49 -7.12
CA TYR A 111 4.54 -5.56 -6.13
C TYR A 111 4.74 -5.00 -4.72
N ARG A 112 5.69 -4.09 -4.53
CA ARG A 112 6.00 -3.49 -3.23
C ARG A 112 4.75 -2.85 -2.61
N ARG A 113 4.06 -1.98 -3.36
CA ARG A 113 2.86 -1.26 -2.90
C ARG A 113 1.71 -2.20 -2.54
N MET A 114 1.53 -3.28 -3.28
CA MET A 114 0.45 -4.25 -3.01
C MET A 114 0.79 -5.22 -1.87
N VAL A 115 2.01 -5.75 -1.82
CA VAL A 115 2.39 -6.88 -0.95
C VAL A 115 2.93 -6.44 0.41
N GLU A 116 3.66 -5.33 0.46
CA GLU A 116 4.27 -4.87 1.71
C GLU A 116 3.23 -4.59 2.81
N PRO A 117 2.04 -4.02 2.53
CA PRO A 117 0.96 -3.93 3.52
C PRO A 117 0.58 -5.27 4.15
N LEU A 118 0.56 -6.37 3.40
CA LEU A 118 0.27 -7.69 3.95
C LEU A 118 1.41 -8.25 4.80
N HIS A 119 2.64 -7.86 4.51
CA HIS A 119 3.81 -8.18 5.33
C HIS A 119 3.77 -7.41 6.66
N ILE A 120 3.45 -6.11 6.59
CA ILE A 120 3.23 -5.24 7.75
C ILE A 120 2.10 -5.79 8.63
N ALA A 121 0.97 -6.17 8.05
CA ALA A 121 -0.17 -6.72 8.79
C ALA A 121 0.26 -7.94 9.61
N GLU A 122 0.97 -8.89 8.99
CA GLU A 122 1.49 -10.07 9.70
C GLU A 122 2.50 -9.69 10.80
N TYR A 123 3.37 -8.72 10.53
CA TYR A 123 4.38 -8.26 11.47
C TYR A 123 3.75 -7.71 12.76
N TYR A 124 2.77 -6.80 12.65
CA TYR A 124 2.11 -6.20 13.81
C TYR A 124 1.11 -7.14 14.49
N THR A 125 0.45 -8.05 13.77
CA THR A 125 -0.38 -9.11 14.39
C THR A 125 0.43 -10.03 15.30
N LYS A 126 1.74 -10.18 15.05
CA LYS A 126 2.66 -10.95 15.91
C LYS A 126 3.28 -10.13 17.05
N GLY A 127 2.80 -8.91 17.30
CA GLY A 127 3.33 -8.02 18.33
C GLY A 127 4.63 -7.31 17.95
N GLY A 128 4.92 -7.22 16.64
CA GLY A 128 6.03 -6.42 16.14
C GLY A 128 5.89 -4.92 16.43
N THR A 129 7.02 -4.22 16.47
CA THR A 129 7.13 -2.76 16.59
C THR A 129 8.33 -2.27 15.80
N ASP A 130 8.31 -1.00 15.38
CA ASP A 130 9.40 -0.36 14.65
C ASP A 130 9.70 -1.07 13.32
N TYR A 131 8.65 -1.30 12.51
CA TYR A 131 8.74 -2.02 11.24
C TYR A 131 9.74 -1.37 10.28
N LEU A 132 9.82 -0.04 10.24
CA LEU A 132 10.71 0.67 9.31
C LEU A 132 12.18 0.27 9.48
N ASN A 133 12.63 0.01 10.73
CA ASN A 133 13.98 -0.44 11.03
C ASN A 133 14.18 -1.96 10.85
N ARG A 134 13.10 -2.73 10.65
CA ARG A 134 13.11 -4.18 10.43
C ARG A 134 12.65 -4.59 9.04
N ARG A 135 12.36 -3.61 8.20
CA ARG A 135 11.85 -3.76 6.85
C ARG A 135 12.77 -4.65 6.04
N GLU A 136 12.19 -5.60 5.31
CA GLU A 136 12.98 -6.50 4.48
C GLU A 136 13.67 -5.72 3.34
N ALA A 137 14.95 -6.01 3.14
CA ALA A 137 15.82 -5.21 2.29
C ALA A 137 15.34 -5.08 0.83
N HIS A 138 14.63 -6.09 0.30
CA HIS A 138 14.17 -6.04 -1.10
C HIS A 138 13.08 -4.99 -1.33
N PHE A 139 12.22 -4.70 -0.33
CA PHE A 139 11.26 -3.60 -0.42
C PHE A 139 11.96 -2.25 -0.47
N ALA A 140 12.89 -2.01 0.47
CA ALA A 140 13.66 -0.78 0.54
C ALA A 140 14.49 -0.53 -0.73
N LYS A 141 15.06 -1.57 -1.33
CA LYS A 141 15.82 -1.48 -2.59
C LYS A 141 14.95 -1.06 -3.78
N LEU A 142 13.77 -1.67 -3.91
CA LEU A 142 12.82 -1.33 -4.99
C LEU A 142 12.38 0.14 -4.90
N GLU A 143 12.09 0.61 -3.69
CA GLU A 143 11.76 2.02 -3.46
C GLU A 143 12.94 2.95 -3.74
N GLY A 144 14.16 2.61 -3.28
CA GLY A 144 15.35 3.40 -3.55
C GLY A 144 15.67 3.52 -5.04
N TRP A 145 15.44 2.46 -5.82
CA TRP A 145 15.58 2.51 -7.28
C TRP A 145 14.52 3.38 -7.96
N GLU A 146 13.27 3.36 -7.47
CA GLU A 146 12.20 4.25 -7.96
C GLU A 146 12.54 5.73 -7.75
N GLN A 147 13.00 6.07 -6.56
CA GLN A 147 13.40 7.43 -6.19
C GLN A 147 14.61 7.89 -7.01
N ALA A 148 15.59 7.01 -7.20
CA ALA A 148 16.78 7.31 -8.00
C ALA A 148 16.44 7.55 -9.48
N ASP A 149 15.47 6.82 -10.04
CA ASP A 149 15.05 7.03 -11.42
C ASP A 149 14.22 8.30 -11.59
N SER A 150 13.29 8.57 -10.67
CA SER A 150 12.52 9.83 -10.63
C SER A 150 13.46 11.04 -10.57
N ALA A 151 14.49 10.99 -9.71
CA ALA A 151 15.46 12.08 -9.58
C ALA A 151 16.36 12.26 -10.82
N LYS A 152 16.56 11.23 -11.65
CA LYS A 152 17.30 11.35 -12.91
C LYS A 152 16.47 12.05 -13.97
N GLU A 153 15.16 11.80 -14.00
CA GLU A 153 14.24 12.46 -14.92
C GLU A 153 14.15 13.96 -14.61
N GLU A 154 14.03 14.35 -13.34
CA GLU A 154 14.04 15.76 -12.92
C GLU A 154 15.30 16.52 -13.33
N LYS A 155 16.47 15.85 -13.34
CA LYS A 155 17.77 16.46 -13.69
C LYS A 155 18.02 16.60 -15.19
N LYS A 156 17.31 15.85 -16.05
CA LYS A 156 17.54 15.87 -17.50
C LYS A 156 16.91 17.07 -18.20
N GLY A 157 16.18 17.95 -17.49
CA GLY A 157 15.56 19.14 -18.08
C GLY A 157 14.39 18.82 -19.02
N ASP A 158 14.11 17.54 -19.26
CA ASP A 158 12.76 17.09 -19.58
C ASP A 158 11.92 17.50 -18.37
N ALA A 159 11.20 18.63 -18.49
CA ALA A 159 10.23 19.07 -17.50
C ALA A 159 9.52 17.83 -16.99
N PRO A 160 9.40 17.65 -15.66
CA PRO A 160 8.93 16.38 -15.16
C PRO A 160 7.65 16.11 -15.92
N LYS A 161 7.60 14.98 -16.63
CA LYS A 161 6.34 14.27 -16.64
C LYS A 161 6.16 13.81 -15.17
N LYS A 162 5.94 14.78 -14.26
CA LYS A 162 4.68 14.78 -13.54
C LYS A 162 3.75 14.38 -14.65
N GLU A 163 3.23 13.17 -14.60
CA GLU A 163 1.85 13.06 -14.98
C GLU A 163 1.17 14.17 -14.17
N GLU A 164 1.17 15.40 -14.70
CA GLU A 164 0.16 16.37 -14.42
C GLU A 164 -1.07 15.51 -14.65
N PRO A 165 -1.83 15.21 -13.60
CA PRO A 165 -3.01 14.42 -13.79
C PRO A 165 -3.89 15.27 -14.72
N LYS A 166 -3.86 14.90 -16.00
CA LYS A 166 -4.63 15.55 -17.05
C LYS A 166 -6.08 15.25 -16.72
N GLY A 167 -6.69 16.19 -16.00
CA GLY A 167 -8.02 16.07 -15.43
C GLY A 167 -7.98 15.33 -14.10
N LYS A 168 -8.57 15.95 -13.07
CA LYS A 168 -9.00 15.34 -11.79
C LYS A 168 -8.26 14.02 -11.47
N SER A 169 -7.07 14.08 -10.88
CA SER A 169 -6.35 12.86 -10.45
C SER A 169 -7.29 12.03 -9.58
N ALA A 170 -7.78 10.94 -10.12
CA ALA A 170 -8.42 9.91 -9.31
C ALA A 170 -7.39 9.43 -8.28
N ALA A 171 -7.83 9.22 -7.04
CA ALA A 171 -6.95 8.68 -6.01
C ALA A 171 -6.45 7.28 -6.43
N PRO A 172 -5.29 6.84 -5.96
CA PRO A 172 -4.69 5.62 -6.45
C PRO A 172 -5.42 4.41 -5.89
N ASN A 173 -5.48 3.32 -6.67
CA ASN A 173 -6.03 2.03 -6.20
C ASN A 173 -5.21 1.40 -5.06
N VAL A 174 -3.97 1.85 -4.88
CA VAL A 174 -3.05 1.39 -3.83
C VAL A 174 -2.25 2.58 -3.34
N THR A 175 -2.09 2.73 -2.03
CA THR A 175 -1.28 3.81 -1.45
C THR A 175 0.15 3.78 -1.98
N HIS A 176 0.68 4.95 -2.35
CA HIS A 176 2.00 5.09 -2.95
C HIS A 176 3.14 4.74 -1.96
N ASP A 177 3.05 5.23 -0.71
CA ASP A 177 3.91 4.80 0.40
C ASP A 177 3.45 3.40 0.86
N SER A 178 4.23 2.38 0.50
CA SER A 178 3.97 1.00 0.85
C SER A 178 4.15 0.71 2.35
N CYS A 179 4.77 1.61 3.10
CA CYS A 179 4.90 1.58 4.55
C CYS A 179 3.83 2.39 5.29
N PHE A 180 2.81 2.93 4.59
CA PHE A 180 1.73 3.71 5.21
C PHE A 180 1.13 3.01 6.44
N TRP A 181 0.79 1.73 6.31
CA TRP A 181 0.19 0.97 7.40
C TRP A 181 1.12 0.78 8.60
N ALA A 182 2.44 0.66 8.39
CA ALA A 182 3.38 0.61 9.50
C ALA A 182 3.34 1.90 10.32
N ARG A 183 3.26 3.06 9.65
CA ARG A 183 3.15 4.36 10.33
C ARG A 183 1.82 4.49 11.09
N VAL A 184 0.72 3.95 10.56
CA VAL A 184 -0.57 3.87 11.26
C VAL A 184 -0.44 3.05 12.55
N GLU A 185 0.18 1.88 12.50
CA GLU A 185 0.39 1.04 13.69
C GLU A 185 1.28 1.76 14.73
N GLU A 186 2.37 2.40 14.30
CA GLU A 186 3.24 3.17 15.20
C GLU A 186 2.54 4.36 15.83
N ALA A 187 1.64 5.03 15.12
CA ALA A 187 0.81 6.11 15.66
C ALA A 187 -0.24 5.57 16.65
N ALA A 188 -0.83 4.41 16.37
CA ALA A 188 -1.78 3.74 17.26
C ALA A 188 -1.14 3.26 18.57
N LEU A 189 0.09 2.73 18.51
CA LEU A 189 0.84 2.29 19.69
C LEU A 189 1.17 3.44 20.67
N LYS A 190 1.21 4.69 20.17
CA LYS A 190 1.47 5.89 20.98
C LYS A 190 0.26 6.41 21.75
N LEU A 191 -0.97 6.07 21.31
CA LEU A 191 -2.18 6.60 21.94
C LEU A 191 -2.30 6.27 23.43
N PRO A 192 -2.05 5.01 23.90
CA PRO A 192 -2.15 4.69 25.33
C PRO A 192 -1.17 5.47 26.22
N GLU A 193 -0.02 5.88 25.68
CA GLU A 193 0.97 6.66 26.41
C GLU A 193 0.55 8.14 26.46
N LEU A 194 0.02 8.68 25.36
CA LEU A 194 -0.58 10.01 25.33
C LEU A 194 -1.77 10.11 26.30
N GLU A 195 -2.61 9.07 26.44
CA GLU A 195 -3.72 9.02 27.40
C GLU A 195 -3.26 9.14 28.86
N LYS A 196 -2.05 8.65 29.18
CA LYS A 196 -1.47 8.69 30.53
C LYS A 196 -0.76 10.02 30.85
N GLY A 197 -0.93 11.04 30.01
CA GLY A 197 -0.25 12.33 30.13
C GLY A 197 1.09 12.39 29.40
N GLY A 198 1.24 11.59 28.33
CA GLY A 198 2.44 11.50 27.51
C GLY A 198 3.07 12.86 27.15
N GLU A 199 4.40 12.89 27.21
CA GLU A 199 5.23 14.08 27.13
C GLU A 199 5.22 14.75 25.73
N GLY A 200 5.89 15.90 25.62
CA GLY A 200 5.97 16.69 24.38
C GLY A 200 6.48 15.91 23.16
N LYS A 201 7.34 14.90 23.35
CA LYS A 201 7.88 14.07 22.26
C LYS A 201 6.79 13.27 21.54
N ILE A 202 5.89 12.62 22.27
CA ILE A 202 4.82 11.80 21.68
C ILE A 202 3.84 12.67 20.90
N ARG A 203 3.51 13.85 21.45
CA ARG A 203 2.68 14.84 20.77
C ARG A 203 3.32 15.31 19.47
N GLN A 204 4.63 15.55 19.48
CA GLN A 204 5.37 15.90 18.29
C GLN A 204 5.33 14.78 17.24
N GLU A 205 5.61 13.54 17.63
CA GLU A 205 5.59 12.39 16.70
C GLU A 205 4.19 12.16 16.08
N LEU A 206 3.11 12.41 16.84
CA LEU A 206 1.75 12.35 16.31
C LEU A 206 1.45 13.52 15.35
N ARG A 207 1.95 14.74 15.62
CA ARG A 207 1.88 15.88 14.68
C ARG A 207 2.63 15.58 13.39
N GLU A 208 3.82 15.00 13.46
CA GLU A 208 4.58 14.57 12.29
C GLU A 208 3.81 13.52 11.46
N PHE A 209 3.08 12.63 12.13
CA PHE A 209 2.21 11.68 11.45
C PHE A 209 1.02 12.34 10.75
N GLU A 210 0.41 13.37 11.34
CA GLU A 210 -0.63 14.16 10.68
C GLU A 210 -0.14 14.85 9.41
N ASP A 211 1.00 15.53 9.51
CA ASP A 211 1.61 16.25 8.38
C ASP A 211 1.95 15.27 7.25
N TYR A 212 2.45 14.09 7.61
CA TYR A 212 2.68 12.99 6.68
C TYR A 212 1.40 12.55 5.96
N VAL A 213 0.30 12.32 6.68
CA VAL A 213 -0.97 11.90 6.06
C VAL A 213 -1.53 13.00 5.16
N MET A 214 -1.50 14.26 5.60
CA MET A 214 -1.97 15.38 4.79
C MET A 214 -1.17 15.57 3.52
N LYS A 215 0.15 15.35 3.57
CA LYS A 215 0.97 15.34 2.37
C LYS A 215 0.49 14.28 1.38
N LEU A 216 0.25 13.05 1.84
CA LEU A 216 -0.26 11.99 0.96
C LEU A 216 -1.64 12.32 0.37
N VAL A 217 -2.53 12.94 1.13
CA VAL A 217 -3.84 13.39 0.65
C VAL A 217 -3.69 14.47 -0.43
N ASN A 218 -2.88 15.49 -0.17
CA ASN A 218 -2.66 16.61 -1.09
C ASN A 218 -1.98 16.17 -2.39
N ASP A 219 -1.09 15.19 -2.31
CA ASP A 219 -0.37 14.62 -3.47
C ASP A 219 -1.22 13.56 -4.22
N TYR A 220 -2.45 13.27 -3.77
CA TYR A 220 -3.29 12.18 -4.29
C TYR A 220 -2.56 10.83 -4.27
N TRP A 221 -1.88 10.53 -3.18
CA TRP A 221 -1.04 9.33 -3.00
C TRP A 221 -1.61 8.34 -1.98
N LEU A 222 -2.67 8.72 -1.26
CA LEU A 222 -3.37 7.85 -0.31
C LEU A 222 -4.58 7.17 -0.96
N SER A 223 -4.64 5.84 -0.89
CA SER A 223 -5.81 5.11 -1.38
C SER A 223 -7.07 5.44 -0.56
N PRO A 224 -8.25 5.63 -1.18
CA PRO A 224 -9.51 5.91 -0.49
C PRO A 224 -9.93 4.83 0.53
N ASP A 225 -9.51 3.58 0.32
CA ASP A 225 -9.84 2.46 1.20
C ASP A 225 -9.27 2.61 2.63
N ALA A 226 -8.26 3.48 2.81
CA ALA A 226 -7.75 3.88 4.12
C ALA A 226 -8.84 4.59 4.96
N PHE A 227 -9.82 5.24 4.32
CA PHE A 227 -10.89 5.99 4.99
C PHE A 227 -12.17 5.17 5.22
N PHE A 228 -12.18 3.87 4.93
CA PHE A 228 -13.31 3.03 5.32
C PHE A 228 -13.51 3.06 6.83
N GLU A 229 -14.78 3.14 7.26
CA GLU A 229 -15.14 3.36 8.67
C GLU A 229 -14.47 2.37 9.64
N GLY A 230 -14.35 1.12 9.22
CA GLY A 230 -13.71 0.04 9.98
C GLY A 230 -12.21 -0.11 9.78
N SER A 231 -11.54 0.80 9.08
CA SER A 231 -10.11 0.70 8.82
C SER A 231 -9.28 0.97 10.08
N SER A 232 -8.07 0.39 10.17
CA SER A 232 -7.15 0.68 11.27
C SER A 232 -6.81 2.17 11.35
N PHE A 233 -6.75 2.87 10.21
CA PHE A 233 -6.52 4.32 10.18
C PHE A 233 -7.71 5.10 10.76
N MET A 234 -8.95 4.77 10.39
CA MET A 234 -10.14 5.43 10.93
C MET A 234 -10.38 5.09 12.41
N VAL A 235 -10.03 3.88 12.84
CA VAL A 235 -10.02 3.50 14.26
C VAL A 235 -9.01 4.35 15.04
N TRP A 236 -7.78 4.51 14.51
CA TRP A 236 -6.78 5.40 15.10
C TRP A 236 -7.29 6.85 15.17
N TRP A 237 -7.82 7.38 14.07
CA TRP A 237 -8.33 8.75 13.99
C TRP A 237 -9.39 9.02 15.05
N ARG A 238 -10.42 8.17 15.18
CA ARG A 238 -11.49 8.36 16.17
C ARG A 238 -10.95 8.46 17.59
N ARG A 239 -10.07 7.52 17.98
CA ARG A 239 -9.45 7.53 19.30
C ARG A 239 -8.61 8.78 19.51
N TYR A 240 -7.80 9.13 18.53
CA TYR A 240 -6.95 10.31 18.59
C TYR A 240 -7.77 11.60 18.72
N TRP A 241 -8.84 11.73 17.94
CA TRP A 241 -9.76 12.87 17.98
C TRP A 241 -10.42 13.04 19.35
N GLU A 242 -10.95 11.96 19.92
CA GLU A 242 -11.53 11.97 21.28
C GLU A 242 -10.53 12.45 22.33
N MET A 243 -9.26 12.08 22.20
CA MET A 243 -8.21 12.54 23.09
C MET A 243 -7.93 14.03 22.91
N LEU A 244 -7.75 14.49 21.68
CA LEU A 244 -7.48 15.89 21.38
C LEU A 244 -8.58 16.81 21.93
N GLN A 245 -9.84 16.41 21.81
CA GLN A 245 -10.97 17.15 22.38
C GLN A 245 -10.90 17.31 23.92
N ARG A 246 -10.23 16.39 24.62
CA ARG A 246 -10.05 16.45 26.08
C ARG A 246 -8.84 17.28 26.51
N VAL A 247 -7.76 17.24 25.72
CA VAL A 247 -6.44 17.71 26.18
C VAL A 247 -5.90 18.94 25.44
N GLU A 248 -6.43 19.30 24.27
CA GLU A 248 -5.97 20.43 23.47
C GLU A 248 -7.11 21.44 23.26
N PRO A 249 -6.85 22.76 23.31
CA PRO A 249 -7.88 23.78 23.08
C PRO A 249 -8.29 23.82 21.60
N ASP A 250 -9.53 24.26 21.35
CA ASP A 250 -10.11 24.37 20.00
C ASP A 250 -9.22 25.17 19.03
N SER A 251 -8.60 26.25 19.52
CA SER A 251 -7.72 27.11 18.71
C SER A 251 -6.49 26.39 18.16
N ASP A 252 -5.92 25.44 18.92
CA ASP A 252 -4.78 24.65 18.45
C ASP A 252 -5.25 23.60 17.44
N ARG A 253 -6.37 22.92 17.72
CA ARG A 253 -6.95 21.91 16.83
C ARG A 253 -7.35 22.50 15.48
N ASP A 254 -8.02 23.65 15.47
CA ASP A 254 -8.49 24.31 14.25
C ASP A 254 -7.36 24.90 13.39
N SER A 255 -6.16 25.05 13.96
CA SER A 255 -4.98 25.49 13.22
C SER A 255 -4.32 24.38 12.40
N ARG A 256 -4.66 23.10 12.67
CA ARG A 256 -4.00 21.93 12.09
C ARG A 256 -4.76 21.45 10.84
N PRO A 257 -4.14 21.47 9.64
CA PRO A 257 -4.83 21.10 8.40
C PRO A 257 -5.44 19.70 8.43
N PHE A 258 -4.73 18.73 9.00
CA PHE A 258 -5.20 17.36 9.16
C PHE A 258 -6.48 17.28 9.99
N ILE A 259 -6.48 17.95 11.13
CA ILE A 259 -7.63 17.96 12.04
C ILE A 259 -8.85 18.56 11.35
N VAL A 260 -8.68 19.69 10.67
CA VAL A 260 -9.78 20.34 9.94
C VAL A 260 -10.29 19.44 8.82
N PHE A 261 -9.38 18.82 8.05
CA PHE A 261 -9.73 17.87 6.98
C PHE A 261 -10.55 16.68 7.50
N MET A 262 -10.12 16.07 8.60
CA MET A 262 -10.78 14.88 9.13
C MET A 262 -12.07 15.20 9.91
N SER A 263 -12.10 16.28 10.70
CA SER A 263 -13.26 16.63 11.54
C SER A 263 -14.42 17.27 10.78
N LYS A 264 -14.17 17.87 9.61
CA LYS A 264 -15.20 18.48 8.76
C LYS A 264 -15.56 17.63 7.55
N ASP A 265 -15.36 16.31 7.67
CA ASP A 265 -15.67 15.32 6.62
C ASP A 265 -15.00 15.61 5.26
N GLY A 266 -13.84 16.29 5.26
CA GLY A 266 -13.05 16.55 4.05
C GLY A 266 -12.61 15.26 3.37
N TYR A 267 -12.37 14.20 4.14
CA TYR A 267 -12.07 12.87 3.63
C TYR A 267 -13.23 12.26 2.82
N LEU A 268 -14.50 12.58 3.11
CA LEU A 268 -15.62 12.12 2.29
C LEU A 268 -15.57 12.72 0.89
N ASN A 269 -15.21 14.00 0.79
CA ASN A 269 -15.01 14.65 -0.51
C ASN A 269 -13.81 14.03 -1.26
N TYR A 270 -12.72 13.73 -0.55
CA TYR A 270 -11.57 13.02 -1.12
C TYR A 270 -11.98 11.66 -1.69
N VAL A 271 -12.68 10.84 -0.90
CA VAL A 271 -13.17 9.51 -1.31
C VAL A 271 -14.13 9.61 -2.50
N ASN A 272 -15.06 10.57 -2.50
CA ASN A 272 -16.02 10.77 -3.59
C ASN A 272 -15.39 11.33 -4.87
N SER A 273 -14.19 11.92 -4.77
CA SER A 273 -13.44 12.43 -5.92
C SER A 273 -12.53 11.41 -6.59
N ALA A 274 -12.38 10.23 -5.95
CA ALA A 274 -11.56 9.13 -6.41
C ALA A 274 -12.24 8.24 -7.45
#